data_AF-A0A5C8BBZ3-F1
#
_entry.id   AF-A0A5C8BBZ3-F1
#
_cell.length_a   1.000
_cell.length_b   1.000
_cell.length_c   1.000
_cell.angle_alpha   90.00
_cell.angle_beta   90.00
_cell.angle_gamma   90.00
#
_symmetry.space_group_name_H-M   'P 1'
#
loop_
_entity.id
_entity.type
_entity.pdbx_description
1 polymer ?
#
loop_
_entity_poly.entity_id
_entity_poly.type
_entity_poly.pdbx_seq_one_letter_code
_entity_poly.pdbx_strand_id
1 'polypeptide(L)'
;MKELLKLIAPRMRELGFKGTGQNFRRSEGDLLSIVNFQSSRTGDVFFVNLGAQPAFVPATGFSELKSLKEYECMLRCRVGTEWSWGMSELELDAMVTEIAKRSSEFFGQALTLRQALTQADVPELIRNFSSGTTQARAALHLARGAHNLGLHEKAMELANHGLAIAEDRAEFLIADLRTVLAECATATSQPKKSAVGTISNA
;
A
#
# COMPACT_ATOMS: atom_id res chain seq x y z
N MET A 1 8.49 27.67 -1.65
CA MET A 1 8.76 26.21 -1.81
C MET A 1 10.00 25.73 -1.04
N LYS A 2 11.24 26.00 -1.48
CA LYS A 2 12.45 25.42 -0.86
C LYS A 2 12.57 25.70 0.64
N GLU A 3 12.25 26.93 1.07
CA GLU A 3 12.30 27.29 2.50
C GLU A 3 11.23 26.55 3.32
N LEU A 4 9.99 26.46 2.83
CA LEU A 4 8.93 25.70 3.52
C LEU A 4 9.31 24.21 3.68
N LEU A 5 9.90 23.59 2.65
CA LEU A 5 10.37 22.20 2.76
C LEU A 5 11.46 22.00 3.82
N LYS A 6 12.29 23.03 4.08
CA LYS A 6 13.27 22.98 5.20
C LYS A 6 12.58 23.03 6.56
N LEU A 7 11.45 23.75 6.68
CA LEU A 7 10.65 23.80 7.90
C LEU A 7 9.85 22.50 8.12
N ILE A 8 9.36 21.89 7.04
CA ILE A 8 8.63 20.61 7.09
C ILE A 8 9.55 19.45 7.50
N ALA A 9 10.79 19.43 7.01
CA ALA A 9 11.66 18.25 7.18
C ALA A 9 11.92 17.85 8.65
N PRO A 10 12.21 18.75 9.61
CA PRO A 10 12.28 18.43 11.02
C PRO A 10 10.98 17.85 11.58
N ARG A 11 9.82 18.43 11.24
CA ARG A 11 8.50 17.96 11.69
C ARG A 11 8.20 16.54 11.20
N MET A 12 8.54 16.24 9.95
CA MET A 12 8.39 14.87 9.43
C MET A 12 9.30 13.87 10.15
N ARG A 13 10.51 14.29 10.59
CA ARG A 13 11.41 13.44 11.39
C ARG A 13 10.88 13.19 12.79
N GLU A 14 10.24 14.18 13.41
CA GLU A 14 9.52 14.01 14.69
C GLU A 14 8.42 12.95 14.57
N LEU A 15 7.75 12.86 13.41
CA LEU A 15 6.78 11.80 13.09
C LEU A 15 7.42 10.45 12.69
N GLY A 16 8.76 10.33 12.79
CA GLY A 16 9.50 9.10 12.50
C GLY A 16 9.81 8.87 11.02
N PHE A 17 9.55 9.83 10.13
CA PHE A 17 9.91 9.70 8.72
C PHE A 17 11.36 10.12 8.44
N LYS A 18 11.99 9.44 7.49
CA LYS A 18 13.30 9.78 6.94
C LYS A 18 13.13 10.33 5.52
N GLY A 19 13.99 11.27 5.13
CA GLY A 19 13.94 11.86 3.79
C GLY A 19 14.22 13.36 3.79
N THR A 20 14.16 13.94 2.60
CA THR A 20 14.41 15.36 2.35
C THR A 20 13.61 15.84 1.13
N GLY A 21 13.41 17.15 1.05
CA GLY A 21 12.67 17.75 -0.07
C GLY A 21 11.22 17.33 -0.03
N GLN A 22 10.71 16.76 -1.12
CA GLN A 22 9.30 16.40 -1.26
C GLN A 22 8.96 14.98 -0.82
N ASN A 23 9.94 14.13 -0.49
CA ASN A 23 9.71 12.71 -0.28
C ASN A 23 10.22 12.25 1.08
N PHE A 24 9.31 11.67 1.84
CA PHE A 24 9.57 11.14 3.17
C PHE A 24 9.06 9.71 3.27
N ARG A 25 9.81 8.85 3.94
CA ARG A 25 9.54 7.42 4.03
C ARG A 25 9.76 6.91 5.45
N ARG A 26 8.96 5.95 5.86
CA ARG A 26 9.10 5.22 7.12
C ARG A 26 8.80 3.75 6.87
N SER A 27 9.54 2.88 7.52
CA SER A 27 9.25 1.44 7.53
C SER A 27 8.86 1.03 8.94
N GLU A 28 7.79 0.26 9.05
CA GLU A 28 7.26 -0.24 10.31
C GLU A 28 6.70 -1.63 10.08
N GLY A 29 7.30 -2.65 10.71
CA GLY A 29 6.99 -4.04 10.41
C GLY A 29 7.18 -4.36 8.91
N ASP A 30 6.12 -4.84 8.28
CA ASP A 30 6.07 -5.11 6.84
C ASP A 30 5.43 -3.98 6.03
N LEU A 31 5.26 -2.78 6.59
CA LEU A 31 4.70 -1.63 5.88
C LEU A 31 5.78 -0.60 5.52
N LEU A 32 5.81 -0.21 4.24
CA LEU A 32 6.47 1.01 3.78
C LEU A 32 5.44 2.14 3.68
N SER A 33 5.61 3.17 4.49
CA SER A 33 4.83 4.40 4.48
C SER A 33 5.58 5.50 3.74
N ILE A 34 4.90 6.20 2.83
CA ILE A 34 5.46 7.30 2.04
C ILE A 34 4.57 8.54 2.21
N VAL A 35 5.20 9.68 2.43
CA VAL A 35 4.59 11.01 2.36
C VAL A 35 5.26 11.80 1.24
N ASN A 36 4.47 12.27 0.29
CA ASN A 36 4.93 13.08 -0.84
C ASN A 36 4.27 14.46 -0.85
N PHE A 37 5.08 15.50 -1.07
CA PHE A 37 4.65 16.89 -1.24
C PHE A 37 4.68 17.27 -2.73
N GLN A 38 3.57 17.07 -3.42
CA GLN A 38 3.45 17.23 -4.87
C GLN A 38 3.04 18.66 -5.24
N SER A 39 3.90 19.39 -5.94
CA SER A 39 3.53 20.70 -6.48
C SER A 39 2.37 20.61 -7.48
N SER A 40 1.50 21.62 -7.48
CA SER A 40 0.54 21.82 -8.56
C SER A 40 1.24 22.14 -9.89
N ARG A 41 0.48 22.10 -10.98
CA ARG A 41 0.99 22.50 -12.31
C ARG A 41 1.38 23.97 -12.37
N THR A 42 0.68 24.82 -11.61
CA THR A 42 0.89 26.28 -11.54
C THR A 42 2.01 26.66 -10.57
N GLY A 43 2.32 25.80 -9.60
CA GLY A 43 3.46 25.96 -8.67
C GLY A 43 3.21 26.87 -7.47
N ASP A 44 1.99 27.39 -7.33
CA ASP A 44 1.49 28.21 -6.21
C ASP A 44 1.06 27.37 -5.01
N VAL A 45 0.46 26.20 -5.28
CA VAL A 45 -0.01 25.26 -4.26
C VAL A 45 0.66 23.88 -4.39
N PHE A 46 0.40 23.02 -3.41
CA PHE A 46 0.82 21.63 -3.40
C PHE A 46 -0.20 20.71 -2.72
N PHE A 47 -0.02 19.43 -2.95
CA PHE A 47 -0.80 18.34 -2.39
C PHE A 47 0.08 17.48 -1.50
N VAL A 48 -0.47 16.96 -0.41
CA VAL A 48 0.19 15.98 0.42
C VAL A 48 -0.44 14.62 0.16
N ASN A 49 0.34 13.71 -0.42
CA ASN A 49 -0.11 12.38 -0.79
C ASN A 49 0.54 11.34 0.13
N LEU A 50 -0.25 10.38 0.60
CA LEU A 50 0.20 9.24 1.39
C LEU A 50 0.18 7.98 0.51
N GLY A 51 1.21 7.16 0.63
CA GLY A 51 1.28 5.84 0.01
C GLY A 51 1.63 4.78 1.04
N ALA A 52 0.87 3.70 1.11
CA ALA A 52 1.13 2.56 1.99
C ALA A 52 1.37 1.29 1.15
N GLN A 53 2.56 0.71 1.28
CA GLN A 53 2.95 -0.52 0.58
C GLN A 53 3.29 -1.62 1.58
N PRO A 54 2.40 -2.60 1.78
CA PRO A 54 2.74 -3.83 2.46
C PRO A 54 3.80 -4.61 1.66
N ALA A 55 4.88 -5.04 2.29
CA ALA A 55 6.04 -5.66 1.65
C ALA A 55 5.74 -7.04 1.04
N PHE A 56 4.69 -7.71 1.52
CA PHE A 56 4.21 -8.98 0.98
C PHE A 56 3.29 -8.79 -0.24
N VAL A 57 2.83 -7.57 -0.51
CA VAL A 57 2.10 -7.25 -1.74
C VAL A 57 3.13 -6.81 -2.79
N PRO A 58 3.15 -7.41 -3.99
CA PRO A 58 4.00 -6.92 -5.06
C PRO A 58 3.67 -5.47 -5.40
N ALA A 59 4.71 -4.62 -5.47
CA ALA A 59 4.56 -3.24 -5.91
C ALA A 59 3.99 -3.18 -7.33
N THR A 60 3.25 -2.11 -7.64
CA THR A 60 2.88 -1.85 -9.03
C THR A 60 4.09 -1.33 -9.79
N GLY A 61 4.46 -1.99 -10.89
CA GLY A 61 5.61 -1.62 -11.73
C GLY A 61 6.91 -2.39 -11.42
N PHE A 62 8.03 -1.91 -11.95
CA PHE A 62 9.35 -2.54 -11.84
C PHE A 62 10.20 -1.98 -10.69
N SER A 63 9.61 -1.12 -9.86
CA SER A 63 10.33 -0.39 -8.81
C SER A 63 10.59 -1.28 -7.60
N GLU A 64 11.84 -1.33 -7.14
CA GLU A 64 12.18 -1.94 -5.85
C GLU A 64 11.52 -1.15 -4.70
N LEU A 65 11.21 -1.81 -3.58
CA LEU A 65 10.62 -1.17 -2.39
C LEU A 65 11.41 0.09 -1.95
N LYS A 66 12.74 0.06 -2.07
CA LYS A 66 13.61 1.18 -1.70
C LYS A 66 13.46 2.42 -2.59
N SER A 67 12.97 2.27 -3.82
CA SER A 67 12.77 3.37 -4.78
C SER A 67 11.30 3.71 -5.00
N LEU A 68 10.38 2.89 -4.50
CA LEU A 68 8.93 3.02 -4.67
C LEU A 68 8.43 4.44 -4.37
N LYS A 69 7.59 5.00 -5.21
CA LYS A 69 6.92 6.29 -4.99
C LYS A 69 5.51 6.09 -4.48
N GLU A 70 4.93 7.14 -3.91
CA GLU A 70 3.59 7.08 -3.31
C GLU A 70 2.53 6.65 -4.31
N TYR A 71 2.64 7.05 -5.58
CA TYR A 71 1.67 6.70 -6.61
C TYR A 71 1.76 5.23 -7.05
N GLU A 72 2.84 4.52 -6.70
CA GLU A 72 3.07 3.10 -6.98
C GLU A 72 2.65 2.19 -5.81
N CYS A 73 2.35 2.77 -4.65
CA CYS A 73 1.87 2.04 -3.48
C CYS A 73 0.49 1.44 -3.71
N MET A 74 0.24 0.27 -3.09
CA MET A 74 -1.05 -0.41 -3.10
C MET A 74 -2.19 0.49 -2.62
N LEU A 75 -2.01 1.13 -1.46
CA LEU A 75 -2.98 2.04 -0.87
C LEU A 75 -2.47 3.46 -1.02
N ARG A 76 -3.38 4.37 -1.40
CA ARG A 76 -3.05 5.79 -1.56
C ARG A 76 -4.17 6.67 -1.04
N CYS A 77 -3.84 7.77 -0.39
CA CYS A 77 -4.82 8.80 -0.08
C CYS A 77 -4.18 10.19 -0.08
N ARG A 78 -5.02 11.22 -0.10
CA ARG A 78 -4.60 12.62 0.01
C ARG A 78 -4.95 13.18 1.39
N VAL A 79 -4.07 14.01 1.92
CA VAL A 79 -4.28 14.78 3.15
C VAL A 79 -4.79 16.18 2.76
N GLY A 80 -6.00 16.53 3.22
CA GLY A 80 -6.66 17.78 2.86
C GLY A 80 -7.00 17.90 1.36
N THR A 81 -7.16 19.14 0.90
CA THR A 81 -7.47 19.49 -0.49
C THR A 81 -6.22 19.97 -1.22
N GLU A 82 -5.69 21.13 -0.86
CA GLU A 82 -4.47 21.75 -1.37
C GLU A 82 -3.89 22.71 -0.33
N TRP A 83 -2.59 22.99 -0.43
CA TRP A 83 -1.83 23.77 0.55
C TRP A 83 -0.99 24.83 -0.16
N SER A 84 -0.88 26.03 0.42
CA SER A 84 -0.10 27.13 -0.17
C SER A 84 1.39 27.01 0.13
N TRP A 85 2.25 27.22 -0.88
CA TRP A 85 3.71 27.35 -0.63
C TRP A 85 4.08 28.61 0.15
N GLY A 86 3.17 29.57 0.25
CA GLY A 86 3.32 30.83 0.99
C GLY A 86 2.56 30.84 2.32
N MET A 87 2.23 29.67 2.88
CA MET A 87 1.53 29.55 4.16
C MET A 87 2.34 30.15 5.32
N SER A 88 1.62 30.66 6.31
CA SER A 88 2.12 31.10 7.61
C SER A 88 2.57 29.92 8.48
N GLU A 89 3.28 30.22 9.57
CA GLU A 89 3.70 29.20 10.54
C GLU A 89 2.51 28.50 11.22
N LEU A 90 1.43 29.26 11.50
CA LEU A 90 0.19 28.69 12.05
C LEU A 90 -0.46 27.68 11.09
N GLU A 91 -0.49 28.01 9.79
CA GLU A 91 -1.00 27.10 8.76
C GLU A 91 -0.09 25.89 8.55
N LEU A 92 1.23 26.05 8.70
CA LEU A 92 2.19 24.95 8.69
C LEU A 92 1.92 23.99 9.85
N ASP A 93 1.74 24.48 11.06
CA ASP A 93 1.44 23.65 12.24
C ASP A 93 0.09 22.92 12.09
N ALA A 94 -0.92 23.60 11.53
CA ALA A 94 -2.20 22.98 11.21
C ALA A 94 -2.05 21.86 10.16
N MET A 95 -1.28 22.10 9.09
CA MET A 95 -0.98 21.09 8.08
C MET A 95 -0.25 19.89 8.67
N VAL A 96 0.78 20.11 9.48
CA VAL A 96 1.56 19.04 10.13
C VAL A 96 0.66 18.21 11.05
N THR A 97 -0.24 18.85 11.80
CA THR A 97 -1.24 18.17 12.64
C THR A 97 -2.17 17.29 11.81
N GLU A 98 -2.67 17.81 10.69
CA GLU A 98 -3.54 17.05 9.77
C GLU A 98 -2.78 15.87 9.13
N ILE A 99 -1.52 16.06 8.74
CA ILE A 99 -0.65 14.98 8.26
C ILE A 99 -0.48 13.92 9.34
N ALA A 100 -0.19 14.31 10.57
CA ALA A 100 0.03 13.36 11.68
C ALA A 100 -1.22 12.51 11.93
N LYS A 101 -2.39 13.16 12.06
CA LYS A 101 -3.68 12.49 12.24
C LYS A 101 -3.98 11.53 11.09
N ARG A 102 -3.95 12.03 9.86
CA ARG A 102 -4.31 11.24 8.67
C ARG A 102 -3.34 10.10 8.42
N SER A 103 -2.04 10.32 8.66
CA SER A 103 -1.02 9.27 8.56
C SER A 103 -1.23 8.19 9.60
N SER A 104 -1.56 8.56 10.85
CA SER A 104 -1.84 7.60 11.92
C SER A 104 -3.03 6.70 11.56
N GLU A 105 -4.14 7.29 11.12
CA GLU A 105 -5.34 6.53 10.71
C GLU A 105 -5.05 5.63 9.51
N PHE A 106 -4.47 6.20 8.44
CA PHE A 106 -4.26 5.51 7.18
C PHE A 106 -3.21 4.40 7.26
N PHE A 107 -2.04 4.67 7.85
CA PHE A 107 -0.99 3.66 8.01
C PHE A 107 -1.35 2.65 9.11
N GLY A 108 -2.06 3.08 10.16
CA GLY A 108 -2.60 2.17 11.17
C GLY A 108 -3.54 1.13 10.57
N GLN A 109 -4.44 1.55 9.68
CA GLN A 109 -5.29 0.62 8.94
C GLN A 109 -4.47 -0.30 8.03
N ALA A 110 -3.50 0.24 7.28
CA ALA A 110 -2.65 -0.57 6.40
C ALA A 110 -1.84 -1.65 7.16
N LEU A 111 -1.39 -1.38 8.38
CA LEU A 111 -0.70 -2.34 9.24
C LEU A 111 -1.57 -3.55 9.62
N THR A 112 -2.89 -3.41 9.65
CA THR A 112 -3.78 -4.55 9.99
C THR A 112 -4.00 -5.52 8.84
N LEU A 113 -3.54 -5.18 7.62
CA LEU A 113 -3.87 -5.95 6.41
C LEU A 113 -3.49 -7.43 6.53
N ARG A 114 -2.29 -7.74 7.05
CA ARG A 114 -1.83 -9.13 7.20
C ARG A 114 -2.80 -9.95 8.03
N GLN A 115 -3.25 -9.40 9.16
CA GLN A 115 -4.21 -10.07 10.03
C GLN A 115 -5.58 -10.16 9.35
N ALA A 116 -6.04 -9.08 8.72
CA ALA A 116 -7.32 -9.05 8.01
C ALA A 116 -7.39 -10.12 6.92
N LEU A 117 -6.30 -10.36 6.16
CA LEU A 117 -6.26 -11.42 5.14
C LEU A 117 -6.54 -12.83 5.70
N THR A 118 -6.30 -13.06 6.99
CA THR A 118 -6.57 -14.36 7.64
C THR A 118 -7.95 -14.45 8.29
N GLN A 119 -8.64 -13.33 8.50
CA GLN A 119 -9.83 -13.26 9.37
C GLN A 119 -11.07 -12.70 8.66
N ALA A 120 -10.89 -11.71 7.78
CA ALA A 120 -11.98 -10.99 7.14
C ALA A 120 -12.47 -11.71 5.87
N ASP A 121 -13.74 -11.45 5.54
CA ASP A 121 -14.29 -11.86 4.25
C ASP A 121 -13.80 -10.95 3.12
N VAL A 122 -14.01 -11.40 1.87
CA VAL A 122 -13.55 -10.68 0.69
C VAL A 122 -14.19 -9.29 0.55
N PRO A 123 -15.53 -9.12 0.69
CA PRO A 123 -16.14 -7.80 0.63
C PRO A 123 -15.59 -6.81 1.67
N GLU A 124 -15.32 -7.26 2.90
CA GLU A 124 -14.71 -6.46 3.95
C GLU A 124 -13.27 -6.06 3.61
N LEU A 125 -12.46 -7.00 3.15
CA LEU A 125 -11.09 -6.72 2.72
C LEU A 125 -11.06 -5.65 1.62
N ILE A 126 -11.88 -5.80 0.59
CA ILE A 126 -11.92 -4.85 -0.51
C ILE A 126 -12.37 -3.47 -0.04
N ARG A 127 -13.43 -3.40 0.76
CA ARG A 127 -13.94 -2.13 1.31
C ARG A 127 -12.89 -1.40 2.14
N ASN A 128 -12.15 -2.13 2.97
CA ASN A 128 -11.17 -1.56 3.89
C ASN A 128 -9.83 -1.23 3.21
N PHE A 129 -9.49 -1.93 2.12
CA PHE A 129 -8.17 -1.85 1.48
C PHE A 129 -8.23 -1.50 -0.02
N SER A 130 -9.18 -0.66 -0.43
CA SER A 130 -9.26 -0.12 -1.81
C SER A 130 -8.91 1.36 -1.94
N SER A 131 -8.42 2.01 -0.88
CA SER A 131 -8.13 3.44 -0.89
C SER A 131 -7.13 3.80 -2.00
N GLY A 132 -7.54 4.69 -2.91
CA GLY A 132 -6.71 5.15 -4.01
C GLY A 132 -6.65 4.21 -5.23
N THR A 133 -7.54 3.22 -5.32
CA THR A 133 -7.65 2.32 -6.48
C THR A 133 -9.09 1.83 -6.68
N THR A 134 -9.36 1.11 -7.79
CA THR A 134 -10.68 0.49 -7.99
C THR A 134 -10.81 -0.79 -7.17
N GLN A 135 -12.03 -1.19 -6.82
CA GLN A 135 -12.26 -2.43 -6.06
C GLN A 135 -11.70 -3.67 -6.78
N ALA A 136 -11.85 -3.77 -8.10
CA ALA A 136 -11.29 -4.85 -8.90
C ALA A 136 -9.75 -4.89 -8.82
N ARG A 137 -9.10 -3.72 -8.83
CA ARG A 137 -7.64 -3.63 -8.70
C ARG A 137 -7.17 -3.90 -7.26
N ALA A 138 -7.94 -3.47 -6.27
CA ALA A 138 -7.69 -3.81 -4.86
C ALA A 138 -7.73 -5.34 -4.66
N ALA A 139 -8.73 -6.01 -5.25
CA ALA A 139 -8.84 -7.46 -5.23
C ALA A 139 -7.59 -8.14 -5.80
N LEU A 140 -7.02 -7.66 -6.91
CA LEU A 140 -5.75 -8.16 -7.45
C LEU A 140 -4.59 -8.01 -6.45
N HIS A 141 -4.42 -6.82 -5.85
CA HIS A 141 -3.34 -6.59 -4.89
C HIS A 141 -3.45 -7.47 -3.66
N LEU A 142 -4.66 -7.58 -3.11
CA LEU A 142 -4.97 -8.44 -1.99
C LEU A 142 -4.72 -9.92 -2.34
N ALA A 143 -5.12 -10.36 -3.53
CA ALA A 143 -4.92 -11.73 -3.98
C ALA A 143 -3.43 -12.08 -4.10
N ARG A 144 -2.63 -11.20 -4.70
CA ARG A 144 -1.16 -11.36 -4.77
C ARG A 144 -0.53 -11.36 -3.37
N GLY A 145 -0.98 -10.47 -2.49
CA GLY A 145 -0.54 -10.44 -1.09
C GLY A 145 -0.85 -11.75 -0.35
N ALA A 146 -2.08 -12.23 -0.45
CA ALA A 146 -2.51 -13.51 0.13
C ALA A 146 -1.69 -14.68 -0.43
N HIS A 147 -1.46 -14.73 -1.75
CA HIS A 147 -0.64 -15.76 -2.38
C HIS A 147 0.80 -15.78 -1.82
N ASN A 148 1.44 -14.62 -1.72
CA ASN A 148 2.79 -14.48 -1.17
C ASN A 148 2.89 -14.85 0.32
N LEU A 149 1.76 -14.85 1.03
CA LEU A 149 1.65 -15.32 2.42
C LEU A 149 1.29 -16.81 2.53
N GLY A 150 1.12 -17.52 1.41
CA GLY A 150 0.69 -18.92 1.38
C GLY A 150 -0.82 -19.11 1.60
N LEU A 151 -1.61 -18.03 1.63
CA LEU A 151 -3.06 -18.06 1.83
C LEU A 151 -3.76 -18.30 0.48
N HIS A 152 -3.46 -19.43 -0.16
CA HIS A 152 -3.85 -19.69 -1.55
C HIS A 152 -5.37 -19.73 -1.75
N GLU A 153 -6.13 -20.29 -0.80
CA GLU A 153 -7.61 -20.27 -0.87
C GLU A 153 -8.15 -18.84 -0.85
N LYS A 154 -7.69 -18.02 0.10
CA LYS A 154 -8.06 -16.59 0.18
C LYS A 154 -7.65 -15.83 -1.09
N ALA A 155 -6.46 -16.12 -1.63
CA ALA A 155 -5.99 -15.52 -2.87
C ALA A 155 -6.92 -15.84 -4.05
N MET A 156 -7.39 -17.09 -4.14
CA MET A 156 -8.36 -17.49 -5.17
C MET A 156 -9.72 -16.82 -4.98
N GLU A 157 -10.24 -16.74 -3.74
CA GLU A 157 -11.49 -16.02 -3.46
C GLU A 157 -11.42 -14.55 -3.90
N LEU A 158 -10.33 -13.86 -3.56
CA LEU A 158 -10.09 -12.47 -3.94
C LEU A 158 -9.97 -12.31 -5.46
N ALA A 159 -9.21 -13.19 -6.13
CA ALA A 159 -9.04 -13.13 -7.57
C ALA A 159 -10.36 -13.37 -8.32
N ASN A 160 -11.17 -14.35 -7.88
CA ASN A 160 -12.48 -14.61 -8.46
C ASN A 160 -13.46 -13.45 -8.23
N HIS A 161 -13.47 -12.86 -7.04
CA HIS A 161 -14.28 -11.67 -6.79
C HIS A 161 -13.85 -10.50 -7.69
N GLY A 162 -12.54 -10.28 -7.83
CA GLY A 162 -11.98 -9.27 -8.73
C GLY A 162 -12.42 -9.46 -10.18
N LEU A 163 -12.47 -10.70 -10.67
CA LEU A 163 -12.98 -11.03 -12.01
C LEU A 163 -14.47 -10.74 -12.16
N ALA A 164 -15.27 -11.03 -11.13
CA ALA A 164 -16.72 -10.83 -11.16
C ALA A 164 -17.12 -9.34 -11.23
N ILE A 165 -16.26 -8.44 -10.72
CA ILE A 165 -16.51 -6.99 -10.70
C ILE A 165 -15.66 -6.21 -11.70
N ALA A 166 -14.78 -6.87 -12.45
CA ALA A 166 -13.98 -6.23 -13.48
C ALA A 166 -14.86 -5.93 -14.70
N GLU A 167 -14.74 -4.73 -15.26
CA GLU A 167 -15.36 -4.40 -16.54
C GLU A 167 -14.64 -5.18 -17.66
N ASP A 168 -15.36 -5.66 -18.67
CA ASP A 168 -14.82 -6.49 -19.77
C ASP A 168 -13.62 -5.84 -20.49
N ARG A 169 -13.60 -4.50 -20.58
CA ARG A 169 -12.49 -3.73 -21.18
C ARG A 169 -11.19 -3.74 -20.38
N ALA A 170 -11.19 -4.25 -19.15
CA ALA A 170 -10.02 -4.29 -18.28
C ALA A 170 -9.11 -5.49 -18.56
N GLU A 171 -8.77 -5.72 -19.84
CA GLU A 171 -8.09 -6.94 -20.33
C GLU A 171 -6.83 -7.31 -19.52
N PHE A 172 -5.95 -6.34 -19.25
CA PHE A 172 -4.74 -6.57 -18.47
C PHE A 172 -5.01 -6.93 -17.01
N LEU A 173 -6.02 -6.32 -16.39
CA LEU A 173 -6.42 -6.63 -15.01
C LEU A 173 -7.01 -8.05 -14.94
N ILE A 174 -7.86 -8.41 -15.90
CA ILE A 174 -8.45 -9.74 -16.01
C ILE A 174 -7.36 -10.80 -16.21
N ALA A 175 -6.38 -10.53 -17.08
CA ALA A 175 -5.23 -11.41 -17.30
C ALA A 175 -4.42 -11.59 -16.00
N ASP A 176 -4.11 -10.50 -15.30
CA ASP A 176 -3.38 -10.54 -14.04
C ASP A 176 -4.11 -11.34 -12.94
N LEU A 177 -5.43 -11.20 -12.84
CA LEU A 177 -6.26 -11.96 -11.90
C LEU A 177 -6.24 -13.46 -12.23
N ARG A 178 -6.32 -13.82 -13.52
CA ARG A 178 -6.23 -15.21 -13.98
C ARG A 178 -4.85 -15.82 -13.71
N THR A 179 -3.78 -15.04 -13.84
CA THR A 179 -2.42 -15.48 -13.49
C THR A 179 -2.35 -15.90 -12.01
N VAL A 180 -2.90 -15.10 -11.10
CA VAL A 180 -2.94 -15.45 -9.66
C VAL A 180 -3.69 -16.78 -9.42
N LEU A 181 -4.81 -17.00 -10.11
CA LEU A 181 -5.56 -18.26 -10.01
C LEU A 181 -4.70 -19.46 -10.48
N ALA A 182 -4.00 -19.33 -11.59
CA ALA A 182 -3.13 -20.39 -12.13
C ALA A 182 -1.96 -20.71 -11.18
N GLU A 183 -1.33 -19.68 -10.60
CA GLU A 183 -0.26 -19.82 -9.62
C GLU A 183 -0.75 -20.53 -8.34
N CYS A 184 -1.94 -20.17 -7.84
CA CYS A 184 -2.54 -20.82 -6.67
C CYS A 184 -2.94 -22.29 -6.93
N ALA A 185 -3.48 -22.60 -8.11
CA ALA A 185 -3.81 -23.98 -8.49
C ALA A 185 -2.55 -24.87 -8.55
N THR A 186 -1.44 -24.31 -9.02
CA THR A 186 -0.15 -25.01 -9.05
C THR A 186 0.39 -25.23 -7.63
N ALA A 187 0.30 -24.21 -6.77
CA ALA A 187 0.79 -24.30 -5.39
C ALA A 187 -0.02 -25.31 -4.52
N THR A 188 -1.33 -25.44 -4.76
CA THR A 188 -2.21 -26.35 -4.03
C THR A 188 -2.10 -27.82 -4.48
N SER A 189 -1.62 -28.07 -5.71
CA SER A 189 -1.45 -29.41 -6.27
C SER A 189 -0.09 -30.05 -5.98
N GLN A 190 0.89 -29.29 -5.48
CA GLN A 190 2.17 -29.86 -5.05
C GLN A 190 2.04 -30.61 -3.71
N PRO A 191 2.50 -31.86 -3.59
CA PRO A 191 2.45 -32.59 -2.33
C PRO A 191 3.29 -31.88 -1.27
N LYS A 192 2.72 -31.66 -0.07
CA LYS A 192 3.46 -31.17 1.10
C LYS A 192 4.63 -32.14 1.33
N LYS A 193 5.86 -31.71 1.08
CA LYS A 193 7.05 -32.50 1.46
C LYS A 193 6.96 -32.75 2.97
N SER A 194 6.66 -33.97 3.36
CA SER A 194 6.73 -34.41 4.74
C SER A 194 8.19 -34.26 5.19
N ALA A 195 8.41 -33.45 6.21
CA ALA A 195 9.65 -33.46 6.96
C ALA A 195 9.70 -34.79 7.73
N VAL A 196 10.12 -35.86 7.06
CA VAL A 196 10.52 -37.11 7.74
C VAL A 196 11.86 -36.81 8.38
N GLY A 197 11.80 -36.40 9.65
CA GLY A 197 12.96 -36.36 10.52
C GLY A 197 13.47 -37.78 10.72
N THR A 198 14.66 -38.05 10.20
CA THR A 198 15.42 -39.25 10.51
C THR A 198 15.78 -39.23 11.99
N ILE A 199 15.10 -40.05 12.79
CA ILE A 199 15.59 -40.43 14.11
C ILE A 199 16.70 -41.46 13.85
N SER A 200 17.96 -41.04 13.95
CA SER A 200 19.07 -41.97 14.13
C SER A 200 19.34 -42.12 15.61
N ASN A 201 18.96 -43.29 16.14
CA ASN A 201 19.57 -43.86 17.35
C ASN A 201 20.90 -44.50 16.95
N ALA A 202 21.99 -44.03 17.55
CA ALA A 202 23.20 -44.80 17.90
C ALA A 202 24.06 -43.96 18.84
#